data_AF-A0A8J7EVB6-F1
#
_entry.id   AF-A0A8J7EVB6-F1
#
_cell.length_a   1.000
_cell.length_b   1.000
_cell.length_c   1.000
_cell.angle_alpha   90.00
_cell.angle_beta   90.00
_cell.angle_gamma   90.00
#
_symmetry.space_group_name_H-M   'P 1'
#
loop_
_entity.id
_entity.type
_entity.pdbx_description
1 polymer ?
#
loop_
_entity_poly.entity_id
_entity_poly.type
_entity_poly.pdbx_seq_one_letter_code
_entity_poly.pdbx_strand_id
1 'polypeptide(L)' 'MALPPERDPLKHVLIGSPRAIRHTIHLLHNLHYVEAGLWSPLIAIPNQQLLITPNDGDRMSLLMRQIRFE' A
#
# COMPACT_ATOMS: atom_id res chain seq x y z
N MET A 1 18.65 -29.28 8.12
CA MET A 1 18.42 -28.06 7.31
C MET A 1 17.00 -27.59 7.59
N ALA A 2 16.82 -26.49 8.32
CA ALA A 2 15.49 -25.88 8.46
C ALA A 2 15.21 -25.07 7.17
N LEU A 3 14.03 -25.25 6.58
CA LEU A 3 13.57 -24.38 5.50
C LEU A 3 13.47 -22.95 6.07
N PRO A 4 13.97 -21.92 5.34
CA PRO A 4 13.77 -20.54 5.79
C PRO A 4 12.28 -20.28 5.98
N PRO A 5 11.86 -19.52 7.01
CA PRO A 5 10.45 -19.25 7.26
C PRO A 5 9.82 -18.69 5.99
N GLU A 6 8.74 -19.34 5.56
CA GLU A 6 7.98 -18.98 4.37
C GLU A 6 7.52 -17.53 4.54
N ARG A 7 8.00 -16.65 3.65
CA ARG A 7 7.69 -15.22 3.73
C ARG A 7 6.54 -14.95 2.77
N ASP A 8 5.35 -14.76 3.32
CA ASP A 8 4.22 -14.39 2.48
C ASP A 8 4.33 -12.92 2.05
N PRO A 9 4.16 -12.62 0.75
CA PRO A 9 4.10 -11.25 0.28
C PRO A 9 2.77 -10.60 0.70
N LEU A 10 2.81 -9.64 1.63
CA LEU A 10 1.68 -8.77 1.90
C LEU A 10 1.72 -7.55 0.98
N LYS A 11 0.60 -7.28 0.30
CA LYS A 11 0.40 -6.10 -0.53
C LYS A 11 -0.56 -5.13 0.16
N HIS A 12 -0.10 -3.93 0.47
CA HIS A 12 -0.96 -2.85 0.94
C HIS A 12 -1.40 -1.98 -0.23
N VAL A 13 -2.68 -1.68 -0.27
CA VAL A 13 -3.29 -0.81 -1.28
C VAL A 13 -3.99 0.34 -0.55
N LEU A 14 -3.56 1.57 -0.81
CA LEU A 14 -4.24 2.78 -0.32
C LEU A 14 -5.07 3.37 -1.46
N ILE A 15 -6.38 3.51 -1.26
CA ILE A 15 -7.32 4.12 -2.20
C ILE A 15 -8.01 5.30 -1.53
N GLY A 16 -8.13 6.42 -2.25
CA GLY A 16 -8.89 7.59 -1.83
C GLY A 16 -8.30 8.88 -2.39
N SER A 17 -8.63 10.00 -1.74
CA SER A 17 -8.11 11.31 -2.17
C SER A 17 -6.59 11.41 -2.00
N PRO A 18 -5.89 12.18 -2.86
CA PRO A 18 -4.45 12.38 -2.74
C PRO A 18 -4.00 12.89 -1.36
N ARG A 19 -4.83 13.71 -0.71
CA ARG A 19 -4.53 14.25 0.62
C ARG A 19 -4.61 13.18 1.70
N ALA A 20 -5.65 12.34 1.65
CA ALA A 20 -5.81 11.23 2.58
C ALA A 20 -4.68 10.20 2.44
N ILE A 21 -4.32 9.83 1.21
CA ILE A 21 -3.25 8.84 0.98
C ILE A 21 -1.91 9.37 1.52
N ARG A 22 -1.52 10.60 1.21
CA ARG A 22 -0.27 11.19 1.73
C ARG A 22 -0.24 11.26 3.25
N HIS A 23 -1.36 11.66 3.87
CA HIS A 23 -1.46 11.70 5.32
C HIS A 23 -1.27 10.32 5.94
N THR A 24 -1.91 9.28 5.38
CA THR A 24 -1.74 7.90 5.84
C THR A 24 -0.31 7.39 5.66
N ILE A 25 0.35 7.70 4.54
CA ILE A 25 1.76 7.34 4.32
C ILE A 25 2.65 7.96 5.40
N HIS A 26 2.49 9.26 5.69
CA HIS A 26 3.26 9.93 6.75
C HIS A 26 2.96 9.35 8.14
N LEU A 27 1.70 9.02 8.42
CA LEU A 27 1.31 8.40 9.68
C LEU A 27 1.99 7.02 9.84
N LEU A 28 1.96 6.17 8.81
CA LEU A 28 2.61 4.86 8.84
C LEU A 28 4.14 4.97 8.98
N HIS A 29 4.74 6.00 8.37
CA HIS A 29 6.15 6.30 8.55
C HIS A 29 6.48 6.70 9.99
N ASN A 30 5.71 7.61 10.58
CA ASN A 30 5.91 8.04 11.97
C ASN A 30 5.68 6.90 12.99
N LEU A 31 4.83 5.94 12.65
CA LEU A 31 4.64 4.71 13.43
C LEU A 31 5.76 3.68 13.21
N HIS A 32 6.82 4.03 12.47
CA HIS A 32 7.92 3.13 12.10
C HIS A 32 7.46 1.86 11.37
N TYR A 33 6.26 1.90 10.78
CA TYR A 33 5.69 0.76 10.07
C TYR A 33 6.38 0.56 8.72
N VAL A 34 6.62 1.65 7.98
CA VAL A 34 7.29 1.63 6.67
C VAL A 34 7.82 3.00 6.30
N GLU A 35 8.98 3.06 5.68
CA GLU A 35 9.53 4.29 5.09
C GLU A 35 8.59 4.87 4.02
N ALA A 36 8.35 6.18 4.06
CA ALA A 36 7.45 6.84 3.12
C ALA A 36 7.89 6.64 1.65
N GLY A 37 9.20 6.58 1.40
CA GLY A 37 9.78 6.38 0.06
C GLY A 37 9.59 4.97 -0.53
N LEU A 38 9.10 4.00 0.25
CA LEU A 38 8.84 2.64 -0.24
C LEU A 38 7.47 2.49 -0.92
N TRP A 39 6.60 3.48 -0.77
CA TRP A 39 5.31 3.50 -1.44
C TRP A 39 5.47 3.86 -2.92
N SER A 40 4.67 3.23 -3.78
CA SER A 40 4.62 3.64 -5.19
C SER A 40 4.08 5.07 -5.30
N PRO A 41 4.44 5.82 -6.36
CA PRO A 41 3.77 7.07 -6.72
C PRO A 41 2.25 6.88 -6.79
N LEU A 42 1.49 7.95 -6.59
CA LEU A 42 0.04 7.93 -6.72
C LEU A 42 -0.36 7.67 -8.18
N ILE A 43 -1.06 6.57 -8.43
CA ILE A 43 -1.55 6.17 -9.74
C ILE A 43 -3.03 6.58 -9.86
N ALA A 44 -3.42 7.16 -11.00
CA ALA A 44 -4.83 7.40 -11.29
C ALA A 44 -5.52 6.06 -11.54
N ILE A 45 -6.67 5.83 -10.91
CA ILE A 45 -7.44 4.60 -11.13
C ILE A 45 -8.23 4.80 -12.43
N PRO A 46 -7.92 4.07 -13.53
CA PRO A 46 -8.75 4.11 -14.72
C PRO A 46 -10.09 3.45 -14.42
N ASN A 47 -11.18 4.05 -14.91
CA ASN A 47 -12.53 3.61 -14.64
C ASN A 47 -12.69 2.09 -14.82
N GLN A 48 -13.09 1.44 -13.71
CA GLN A 48 -13.70 0.11 -13.61
C GLN A 48 -12.87 -1.10 -14.07
N GLN A 49 -11.90 -1.52 -13.24
CA GLN A 49 -11.48 -2.94 -13.18
C GLN A 49 -10.89 -3.38 -11.82
N LEU A 50 -11.19 -2.65 -10.74
CA LEU A 50 -11.04 -3.14 -9.38
C LEU A 50 -12.45 -3.42 -8.85
N LEU A 51 -12.65 -4.58 -8.19
CA LEU A 51 -13.89 -4.94 -7.48
C LEU A 51 -14.06 -4.12 -6.19
N ILE A 52 -13.77 -2.82 -6.31
CA ILE A 52 -13.91 -1.73 -5.35
C ILE A 52 -14.21 -0.54 -6.25
N THR A 53 -15.45 -0.09 -6.34
CA THR A 53 -15.82 1.05 -7.22
C THR A 53 -15.19 2.32 -6.64
N PRO A 54 -14.14 2.88 -7.25
CA PRO A 54 -13.58 4.15 -6.81
C PRO A 54 -14.49 5.29 -7.27
N ASN A 55 -14.50 6.41 -6.55
CA ASN A 55 -15.15 7.64 -7.00
C ASN A 55 -14.23 8.41 -7.97
N ASP A 56 -14.81 9.32 -8.76
CA ASP A 56 -14.06 10.20 -9.64
C ASP A 56 -13.00 10.98 -8.86
N GLY A 57 -11.73 10.84 -9.28
CA GLY A 57 -10.60 11.51 -8.64
C GLY A 57 -9.84 10.68 -7.61
N ASP A 58 -10.29 9.47 -7.32
CA ASP A 58 -9.52 8.56 -6.45
C ASP A 58 -8.18 8.16 -7.10
N ARG A 59 -7.19 7.94 -6.23
CA ARG A 59 -5.84 7.49 -6.59
C ARG A 59 -5.52 6.21 -5.83
N MET A 60 -4.55 5.46 -6.33
CA MET A 60 -4.05 4.23 -5.72
C MET A 60 -2.54 4.31 -5.46
N SER A 61 -2.07 3.74 -4.35
CA SER A 61 -0.66 3.43 -4.12
C SER A 61 -0.51 2.00 -3.62
N LEU A 62 0.54 1.31 -4.07
CA LEU A 62 0.84 -0.07 -3.74
C LEU A 62 2.15 -0.14 -2.95
N LEU A 63 2.17 -0.96 -1.90
CA LEU A 63 3.36 -1.37 -1.17
C LEU A 63 3.42 -2.89 -1.14
N MET A 64 4.55 -3.48 -1.53
CA MET A 64 4.81 -4.90 -1.35
C MET A 64 5.86 -5.11 -0.26
N ARG A 65 5.52 -5.91 0.76
CA ARG A 65 6.44 -6.27 1.85
C ARG A 65 6.43 -7.79 2.05
N GLN A 66 7.59 -8.34 2.38
CA GLN A 66 7.73 -9.71 2.85
C GLN A 66 7.52 -9.71 4.36
N ILE A 67 6.43 -10.30 4.84
CA ILE A 67 6.17 -10.42 6.27
C ILE A 67 6.71 -11.76 6.74
N ARG A 68 7.42 -11.74 7.88
CA ARG A 68 7.73 -12.96 8.63
C ARG A 68 6.63 -13.11 9.67
N PHE A 69 5.97 -14.26 9.69
CA PHE A 69 5.18 -14.66 10.83
C PHE A 69 6.14 -15.29 11.85
N GLU A 70 6.09 -14.80 13.08
CA GLU A 70 6.81 -15.35 14.25
C GLU A 70 5.94 -16.37 14.98
#